data_AF-A0AAD3NHK3-F1
#
_entry.id   AF-A0AAD3NHK3-F1
#
_cell.length_a   1.000
_cell.length_b   1.000
_cell.length_c   1.000
_cell.angle_alpha   90.00
_cell.angle_beta   90.00
_cell.angle_gamma   90.00
#
_symmetry.space_group_name_H-M   'P 1'
#
loop_
_entity.id
_entity.type
_entity.pdbx_description
1 polymer ?
#
loop_
_entity_poly.entity_id
_entity_poly.type
_entity_poly.pdbx_seq_one_letter_code
_entity_poly.pdbx_strand_id
1 'polypeptide(L)'
;MMDHLAKTQGNVFATDAILATLMCCTRSVNSWDIIVQRVGNKLFFDKRDNSDFDLLTVSETANEPPQDEGNSFNSPRNLAMEATYINHNFSQQCLRMGGERYKFPNPNPFVEEDMDKSEVASVAYRYRHWKLGDDIDLIVRCEHDGVMTGANGEVSFVNIKTLNEWDSRYCNGVDWRQKLDSQRGAVLATELKNNSYKLARWTCCAMLAGSEYLKLGYVSRYHVKDSARHVILGTQQFKPNEFASQINLSMENAWGILRCVIDICRKLDEGKYLILKDPNKQVIRVYSLPDGTFSSDEEEEEEEDEEDEEEEDEEN
;
A
#
# COMPACT_ATOMS: atom_id res chain seq x y z
N MET A 1 4.19 -18.42 -1.47
CA MET A 1 2.80 -18.91 -1.25
C MET A 1 1.88 -18.60 -2.42
N MET A 2 1.92 -17.39 -3.01
CA MET A 2 1.14 -17.08 -4.21
C MET A 2 1.47 -18.00 -5.39
N ASP A 3 2.73 -18.39 -5.59
CA ASP A 3 3.15 -19.28 -6.68
C ASP A 3 2.60 -20.70 -6.52
N HIS A 4 2.51 -21.15 -5.26
CA HIS A 4 1.86 -22.42 -4.94
C HIS A 4 0.37 -22.38 -5.25
N LEU A 5 -0.30 -21.27 -4.90
CA LEU A 5 -1.70 -21.06 -5.27
C LEU A 5 -1.85 -20.99 -6.79
N ALA A 6 -0.96 -20.30 -7.48
CA ALA A 6 -0.99 -20.20 -8.94
C ALA A 6 -0.88 -21.57 -9.62
N LYS A 7 -0.19 -22.56 -9.04
CA LYS A 7 -0.14 -23.93 -9.57
C LYS A 7 -1.45 -24.71 -9.40
N THR A 8 -2.29 -24.34 -8.43
CA THR A 8 -3.42 -25.17 -7.97
C THR A 8 -4.79 -24.53 -8.16
N GLN A 9 -4.90 -23.20 -8.10
CA GLN A 9 -6.17 -22.46 -8.13
C GLN A 9 -6.00 -21.03 -8.65
N GLY A 10 -7.07 -20.47 -9.19
CA GLY A 10 -7.09 -19.08 -9.65
C GLY A 10 -6.50 -18.87 -11.03
N ASN A 11 -6.86 -17.75 -11.63
CA ASN A 11 -6.29 -17.29 -12.89
C ASN A 11 -6.01 -15.79 -12.93
N VAL A 12 -6.33 -15.05 -11.87
CA VAL A 12 -5.88 -13.67 -11.67
C VAL A 12 -5.26 -13.54 -10.29
N PHE A 13 -4.05 -12.99 -10.22
CA PHE A 13 -3.26 -12.89 -8.99
C PHE A 13 -2.79 -11.46 -8.79
N ALA A 14 -2.98 -10.91 -7.58
CA ALA A 14 -2.54 -9.57 -7.22
C ALA A 14 -2.36 -9.43 -5.70
N THR A 15 -1.71 -8.34 -5.27
CA THR A 15 -1.77 -7.86 -3.88
C THR A 15 -2.91 -6.86 -3.70
N ASP A 16 -3.37 -6.68 -2.47
CA ASP A 16 -4.39 -5.68 -2.15
C ASP A 16 -3.95 -4.25 -2.49
N ALA A 17 -2.67 -3.90 -2.31
CA ALA A 17 -2.12 -2.59 -2.69
C ALA A 17 -2.24 -2.31 -4.20
N ILE A 18 -1.98 -3.32 -5.03
CA ILE A 18 -2.11 -3.25 -6.50
C ILE A 18 -3.58 -3.13 -6.89
N LEU A 19 -4.45 -3.98 -6.33
CA LEU A 19 -5.88 -3.89 -6.62
C LEU A 19 -6.51 -2.59 -6.16
N ALA A 20 -6.15 -2.08 -4.98
CA ALA A 20 -6.67 -0.82 -4.48
C ALA A 20 -6.29 0.36 -5.40
N THR A 21 -5.10 0.31 -6.00
CA THR A 21 -4.63 1.29 -6.99
C THR A 21 -5.51 1.25 -8.25
N LEU A 22 -5.80 0.06 -8.79
CA LEU A 22 -6.71 -0.11 -9.94
C LEU A 22 -8.16 0.27 -9.61
N MET A 23 -8.68 -0.19 -8.48
CA MET A 23 -10.05 0.02 -8.03
C MET A 23 -10.37 1.50 -7.73
N CYS A 24 -9.38 2.25 -7.24
CA CYS A 24 -9.53 3.66 -6.86
C CYS A 24 -8.94 4.62 -7.90
N CYS A 25 -8.57 4.12 -9.08
CA CYS A 25 -7.79 4.85 -10.08
C CYS A 25 -8.41 6.18 -10.54
N THR A 26 -9.73 6.31 -10.47
CA THR A 26 -10.51 7.51 -10.84
C THR A 26 -10.24 8.72 -9.93
N ARG A 27 -9.60 8.51 -8.78
CA ARG A 27 -9.22 9.57 -7.83
C ARG A 27 -7.77 10.00 -7.96
N SER A 28 -6.96 9.26 -8.72
CA SER A 28 -5.53 9.49 -8.84
C SER A 28 -5.24 10.70 -9.72
N VAL A 29 -4.33 11.55 -9.25
CA VAL A 29 -3.78 12.66 -10.02
C VAL A 29 -2.40 12.29 -10.51
N ASN A 30 -1.54 11.85 -9.59
CA ASN A 30 -0.16 11.48 -9.88
C ASN A 30 -0.07 10.25 -10.80
N SER A 31 1.02 10.17 -11.56
CA SER A 31 1.31 9.00 -12.37
C SER A 31 1.63 7.80 -11.47
N TRP A 32 1.21 6.63 -11.90
CA TRP A 32 1.59 5.34 -11.35
C TRP A 32 1.52 4.31 -12.48
N ASP A 33 2.23 3.22 -12.30
CA ASP A 33 2.23 2.11 -13.24
C ASP A 33 2.14 0.76 -12.52
N ILE A 34 1.54 -0.21 -13.21
CA ILE A 34 1.36 -1.59 -12.77
C ILE A 34 1.76 -2.51 -13.92
N ILE A 35 2.62 -3.48 -13.63
CA ILE A 35 2.99 -4.53 -14.58
C ILE A 35 1.87 -5.56 -14.62
N VAL A 36 1.55 -6.03 -15.82
CA VAL A 36 0.68 -7.19 -16.02
C VAL A 36 1.43 -8.22 -16.83
N GLN A 37 1.58 -9.42 -16.27
CA GLN A 37 2.15 -10.56 -16.98
C GLN A 37 1.06 -11.57 -17.29
N ARG A 38 0.91 -11.90 -18.58
CA ARG A 38 0.01 -12.95 -19.03
C ARG A 38 0.82 -14.19 -19.42
N VAL A 39 0.58 -15.29 -18.71
CA VAL A 39 1.19 -16.60 -18.98
C VAL A 39 0.06 -17.63 -19.12
N GLY A 40 -0.14 -18.16 -20.32
CA GLY A 40 -1.30 -18.98 -20.62
C GLY A 40 -2.62 -18.25 -20.36
N ASN A 41 -3.47 -18.87 -19.52
CA ASN A 41 -4.74 -18.32 -19.06
C ASN A 41 -4.63 -17.52 -17.75
N LYS A 42 -3.42 -17.28 -17.23
CA LYS A 42 -3.19 -16.62 -15.95
C LYS A 42 -2.71 -15.19 -16.14
N LEU A 43 -3.22 -14.29 -15.31
CA LEU A 43 -2.80 -12.90 -15.20
C LEU A 43 -2.17 -12.66 -13.83
N PHE A 44 -0.98 -12.07 -13.83
CA PHE A 44 -0.29 -11.61 -12.63
C PHE A 44 -0.19 -10.08 -12.72
N PHE A 45 -0.72 -9.39 -11.72
CA PHE A 45 -0.55 -7.96 -11.58
C PHE A 45 0.54 -7.70 -10.56
N ASP A 46 1.60 -7.01 -10.99
CA ASP A 46 2.78 -6.72 -10.17
C ASP A 46 3.15 -5.24 -10.19
N LYS A 47 4.04 -4.85 -9.27
CA LYS A 47 4.68 -3.53 -9.25
C LYS A 47 6.12 -3.65 -9.75
N ARG A 48 6.74 -2.52 -10.05
CA ARG A 48 8.20 -2.45 -10.26
C ARG A 48 8.89 -2.30 -8.91
N ASP A 49 9.94 -3.06 -8.66
CA ASP A 49 10.69 -2.99 -7.40
C ASP A 49 11.35 -1.61 -7.22
N ASN A 50 11.97 -1.10 -8.29
CA ASN A 50 12.64 0.20 -8.33
C ASN A 50 11.67 1.39 -8.54
N SER A 51 10.44 1.33 -8.01
CA SER A 51 9.45 2.39 -8.15
C SER A 51 8.98 2.98 -6.82
N ASP A 52 8.46 4.20 -6.88
CA ASP A 52 7.85 4.89 -5.73
C ASP A 52 6.42 4.38 -5.42
N PHE A 53 6.04 3.18 -5.88
CA PHE A 53 4.67 2.66 -5.77
C PHE A 53 4.16 2.57 -4.32
N ASP A 54 5.05 2.21 -3.40
CA ASP A 54 4.72 2.09 -1.98
C ASP A 54 4.72 3.43 -1.23
N LEU A 55 5.25 4.50 -1.85
CA LEU A 55 5.26 5.81 -1.22
C LEU A 55 3.85 6.39 -1.10
N LEU A 56 3.53 6.89 0.08
CA LEU A 56 2.24 7.51 0.39
C LEU A 56 2.23 8.97 -0.06
N THR A 57 1.44 9.29 -1.09
CA THR A 57 1.27 10.67 -1.56
C THR A 57 0.70 11.58 -0.46
N VAL A 58 1.07 12.86 -0.48
CA VAL A 58 0.64 13.86 0.51
C VAL A 58 0.01 15.03 -0.22
N SER A 59 -1.25 15.34 0.12
CA SER A 59 -2.02 16.45 -0.45
C SER A 59 -2.17 16.38 -1.98
N GLU A 60 -2.13 15.16 -2.55
CA GLU A 60 -2.22 14.90 -3.99
C GLU A 60 -3.48 15.49 -4.65
N THR A 61 -4.62 15.40 -3.97
CA THR A 61 -5.92 15.82 -4.51
C THR A 61 -6.35 17.18 -3.97
N ALA A 62 -5.44 17.91 -3.32
CA ALA A 62 -5.70 19.29 -2.91
C ALA A 62 -5.92 20.19 -4.14
N ASN A 63 -6.63 21.31 -3.93
CA ASN A 63 -6.80 22.31 -5.00
C ASN A 63 -5.44 22.83 -5.51
N GLU A 64 -4.49 22.98 -4.58
CA GLU A 64 -3.10 23.38 -4.84
C GLU A 64 -2.21 22.35 -4.14
N PRO A 65 -1.80 21.28 -4.85
CA PRO A 65 -0.87 20.28 -4.33
C PRO A 65 0.52 20.89 -4.07
N PRO A 66 1.38 20.24 -3.26
CA PRO A 66 2.77 20.68 -3.07
C PRO A 66 3.52 20.76 -4.41
N GLN A 67 4.22 21.88 -4.65
CA GLN A 67 5.02 22.13 -5.87
C GLN A 67 6.48 22.45 -5.58
N ASP A 68 6.90 22.37 -4.32
CA ASP A 68 8.29 22.60 -3.92
C ASP A 68 9.25 21.66 -4.68
N GLU A 69 10.34 22.21 -5.21
CA GLU A 69 11.33 21.47 -5.99
C GLU A 69 12.64 21.21 -5.22
N GLY A 70 13.47 20.32 -5.77
CA GLY A 70 14.83 20.06 -5.31
C GLY A 70 14.90 19.56 -3.86
N ASN A 71 15.81 20.17 -3.08
CA ASN A 71 16.12 19.75 -1.71
C ASN A 71 15.14 20.30 -0.66
N SER A 72 13.98 20.86 -1.07
CA SER A 72 12.94 21.24 -0.10
C SER A 72 12.42 19.99 0.61
N PHE A 73 12.38 20.01 1.93
CA PHE A 73 11.75 18.95 2.73
C PHE A 73 10.23 18.90 2.56
N ASN A 74 9.63 19.88 1.87
CA ASN A 74 8.22 19.89 1.47
C ASN A 74 8.02 19.54 -0.01
N SER A 75 9.05 19.09 -0.73
CA SER A 75 8.86 18.55 -2.08
C SER A 75 7.94 17.32 -2.05
N PRO A 76 7.15 17.05 -3.10
CA PRO A 76 6.22 15.91 -3.12
C PRO A 76 6.88 14.57 -2.77
N ARG A 77 8.10 14.34 -3.27
CA ARG A 77 8.88 13.13 -2.98
C ARG A 77 9.27 13.04 -1.50
N ASN A 78 9.83 14.12 -0.95
CA ASN A 78 10.26 14.13 0.47
C ASN A 78 9.08 14.00 1.42
N LEU A 79 7.95 14.64 1.12
CA LEU A 79 6.72 14.47 1.89
C LEU A 79 6.20 13.03 1.81
N ALA A 80 6.29 12.38 0.65
CA ALA A 80 5.85 11.00 0.49
C ALA A 80 6.75 10.01 1.25
N MET A 81 8.08 10.22 1.21
CA MET A 81 9.03 9.45 2.02
C MET A 81 8.77 9.63 3.52
N GLU A 82 8.59 10.87 3.98
CA GLU A 82 8.25 11.17 5.37
C GLU A 82 6.92 10.54 5.80
N ALA A 83 5.87 10.66 4.98
CA ALA A 83 4.55 10.06 5.28
C ALA A 83 4.62 8.54 5.39
N THR A 84 5.40 7.91 4.51
CA THR A 84 5.63 6.45 4.52
C THR A 84 6.38 6.02 5.77
N TYR A 85 7.45 6.74 6.13
CA TYR A 85 8.19 6.54 7.37
C TYR A 85 7.31 6.68 8.62
N ILE A 86 6.51 7.75 8.69
CA ILE A 86 5.52 7.97 9.76
C ILE A 86 4.54 6.80 9.83
N ASN A 87 4.04 6.33 8.69
CA ASN A 87 3.06 5.26 8.63
C ASN A 87 3.65 3.92 9.11
N HIS A 88 4.89 3.59 8.73
CA HIS A 88 5.61 2.42 9.24
C HIS A 88 5.77 2.50 10.76
N ASN A 89 6.29 3.61 11.27
CA ASN A 89 6.50 3.79 12.71
C ASN A 89 5.20 3.67 13.51
N PHE A 90 4.16 4.41 13.10
CA PHE A 90 2.90 4.43 13.84
C PHE A 90 2.20 3.08 13.82
N SER A 91 2.25 2.33 12.70
CA SER A 91 1.64 1.00 12.59
C SER A 91 2.14 0.04 13.66
N GLN A 92 3.41 0.17 14.07
CA GLN A 92 4.03 -0.66 15.09
C GLN A 92 3.93 -0.01 16.48
N GLN A 93 4.14 1.30 16.58
CA GLN A 93 4.16 2.04 17.86
C GLN A 93 2.82 1.98 18.61
N CYS A 94 1.70 1.86 17.90
CA CYS A 94 0.37 1.77 18.54
C CYS A 94 0.01 0.35 19.02
N LEU A 95 0.88 -0.64 18.81
CA LEU A 95 0.73 -2.02 19.26
C LEU A 95 1.47 -2.28 20.58
N ARG A 96 1.13 -3.37 21.26
CA ARG A 96 1.83 -3.82 22.47
C ARG A 96 3.09 -4.60 22.08
N MET A 97 4.25 -3.96 22.19
CA MET A 97 5.55 -4.60 21.98
C MET A 97 5.88 -5.59 23.11
N GLY A 98 6.48 -6.73 22.76
CA GLY A 98 6.86 -7.79 23.72
C GLY A 98 5.70 -8.62 24.29
N GLY A 99 4.46 -8.37 23.88
CA GLY A 99 3.31 -9.18 24.25
C GLY A 99 3.16 -10.44 23.38
N GLU A 100 2.23 -11.32 23.77
CA GLU A 100 1.86 -12.48 22.95
C GLU A 100 1.19 -12.00 21.64
N ARG A 101 1.78 -12.37 20.50
CA ARG A 101 1.23 -12.07 19.17
C ARG A 101 0.15 -13.09 18.83
N TYR A 102 -0.93 -12.62 18.20
CA TYR A 102 -1.93 -13.53 17.62
C TYR A 102 -1.34 -14.26 16.42
N LYS A 103 -1.27 -15.61 16.49
CA LYS A 103 -0.65 -16.44 15.46
C LYS A 103 -1.69 -17.04 14.52
N PHE A 104 -1.41 -16.97 13.23
CA PHE A 104 -2.13 -17.73 12.22
C PHE A 104 -1.59 -19.17 12.14
N PRO A 105 -2.35 -20.11 11.54
CA PRO A 105 -1.88 -21.49 11.36
C PRO A 105 -0.58 -21.60 10.55
N ASN A 106 -0.36 -20.70 9.60
CA ASN A 106 0.84 -20.65 8.76
C ASN A 106 1.74 -19.49 9.19
N PRO A 107 3.08 -19.65 9.15
CA PRO A 107 4.03 -18.57 9.42
C PRO A 107 4.02 -17.52 8.30
N ASN A 108 4.69 -16.40 8.55
CA ASN A 108 4.95 -15.40 7.52
C ASN A 108 5.83 -16.02 6.41
N PRO A 109 5.39 -16.01 5.13
CA PRO A 109 6.13 -16.65 4.05
C PRO A 109 7.31 -15.82 3.50
N PHE A 110 7.58 -14.63 4.06
CA PHE A 110 8.65 -13.72 3.62
C PHE A 110 9.77 -13.58 4.65
N VAL A 111 9.81 -14.48 5.63
CA VAL A 111 10.79 -14.48 6.71
C VAL A 111 11.41 -15.86 6.74
N GLU A 112 12.74 -15.90 6.71
CA GLU A 112 13.51 -17.14 6.84
C GLU A 112 13.38 -17.72 8.25
N GLU A 113 13.56 -19.03 8.41
CA GLU A 113 13.28 -19.70 9.68
C GLU A 113 14.22 -19.28 10.83
N ASP A 114 15.41 -18.79 10.49
CA ASP A 114 16.51 -18.37 11.34
C ASP A 114 16.50 -16.87 11.68
N MET A 115 15.73 -16.05 10.96
CA MET A 115 15.56 -14.64 11.30
C MET A 115 14.84 -14.48 12.64
N ASP A 116 15.32 -13.56 13.49
CA ASP A 116 14.67 -13.29 14.76
C ASP A 116 13.28 -12.70 14.52
N LYS A 117 12.26 -13.49 14.86
CA LYS A 117 10.84 -13.11 14.76
C LYS A 117 10.50 -11.85 15.56
N SER A 118 11.38 -11.44 16.49
CA SER A 118 11.26 -10.18 17.22
C SER A 118 11.47 -8.94 16.34
N GLU A 119 12.27 -9.04 15.28
CA GLU A 119 12.59 -7.95 14.35
C GLU A 119 11.52 -7.77 13.26
N VAL A 120 10.71 -8.79 13.01
CA VAL A 120 9.65 -8.76 12.01
C VAL A 120 8.48 -7.90 12.50
N ALA A 121 8.06 -6.93 11.68
CA ALA A 121 6.88 -6.11 11.92
C ALA A 121 5.62 -6.97 12.12
N SER A 122 4.69 -6.47 12.94
CA SER A 122 3.36 -7.07 13.06
C SER A 122 2.60 -6.89 11.75
N VAL A 123 2.45 -7.99 11.01
CA VAL A 123 1.64 -8.08 9.79
C VAL A 123 1.12 -9.51 9.65
N ALA A 124 -0.12 -9.64 9.17
CA ALA A 124 -0.70 -10.93 8.83
C ALA A 124 -1.20 -10.92 7.38
N TYR A 125 -0.83 -11.96 6.62
CA TYR A 125 -1.26 -12.12 5.23
C TYR A 125 -2.44 -13.09 5.13
N ARG A 126 -3.49 -12.67 4.43
CA ARG A 126 -4.67 -13.48 4.13
C ARG A 126 -4.86 -13.56 2.62
N TYR A 127 -4.69 -14.76 2.08
CA TYR A 127 -4.97 -15.03 0.66
C TYR A 127 -6.46 -15.32 0.52
N ARG A 128 -7.18 -14.47 -0.19
CA ARG A 128 -8.64 -14.55 -0.36
C ARG A 128 -8.98 -14.78 -1.82
N HIS A 129 -10.07 -15.53 -2.03
CA HIS A 129 -10.56 -15.93 -3.35
C HIS A 129 -11.92 -15.29 -3.64
N TRP A 130 -12.05 -14.69 -4.82
CA TRP A 130 -13.31 -14.16 -5.35
C TRP A 130 -13.59 -14.74 -6.73
N LYS A 131 -14.86 -15.07 -6.96
CA LYS A 131 -15.39 -15.43 -8.28
C LYS A 131 -16.03 -14.21 -8.91
N LEU A 132 -15.50 -13.74 -10.04
CA LEU A 132 -15.96 -12.52 -10.72
C LEU A 132 -16.84 -12.79 -11.95
N GLY A 133 -17.27 -14.05 -12.14
CA GLY A 133 -17.99 -14.51 -13.34
C GLY A 133 -17.05 -14.76 -14.52
N ASP A 134 -17.59 -15.28 -15.62
CA ASP A 134 -16.87 -15.52 -16.89
C ASP A 134 -15.50 -16.21 -16.72
N ASP A 135 -15.48 -17.26 -15.88
CA ASP A 135 -14.26 -18.02 -15.57
C ASP A 135 -13.12 -17.13 -15.02
N ILE A 136 -13.42 -16.10 -14.23
CA ILE A 136 -12.43 -15.27 -13.55
C ILE A 136 -12.40 -15.63 -12.07
N ASP A 137 -11.31 -16.26 -11.66
CA ASP A 137 -11.00 -16.62 -10.27
C ASP A 137 -9.84 -15.75 -9.78
N LEU A 138 -10.19 -14.72 -9.01
CA LEU A 138 -9.27 -13.75 -8.46
C LEU A 138 -8.75 -14.22 -7.10
N ILE A 139 -7.43 -14.30 -6.96
CA ILE A 139 -6.72 -14.52 -5.70
C ILE A 139 -6.00 -13.23 -5.32
N VAL A 140 -6.25 -12.75 -4.10
CA VAL A 140 -5.64 -11.52 -3.58
C VAL A 140 -4.92 -11.81 -2.28
N ARG A 141 -3.65 -11.42 -2.19
CA ARG A 141 -2.93 -11.35 -0.91
C ARG A 141 -3.35 -10.05 -0.21
N CYS A 142 -4.10 -10.18 0.87
CA CYS A 142 -4.56 -9.07 1.70
C CYS A 142 -3.81 -9.03 3.03
N GLU A 143 -3.81 -7.87 3.69
CA GLU A 143 -3.05 -7.65 4.91
C GLU A 143 -3.90 -7.18 6.10
N HIS A 144 -3.54 -7.62 7.31
CA HIS A 144 -3.98 -7.03 8.57
C HIS A 144 -2.76 -6.57 9.38
N ASP A 145 -2.85 -5.39 9.99
CA ASP A 145 -1.73 -4.77 10.71
C ASP A 145 -1.74 -5.15 12.22
N GLY A 146 -2.92 -5.45 12.77
CA GLY A 146 -3.05 -5.85 14.17
C GLY A 146 -4.39 -6.47 14.54
N VAL A 147 -4.54 -6.80 15.82
CA VAL A 147 -5.76 -7.35 16.41
C VAL A 147 -6.18 -6.59 17.65
N MET A 148 -7.49 -6.56 17.92
CA MET A 148 -8.07 -6.09 19.17
C MET A 148 -8.91 -7.19 19.80
N THR A 149 -8.82 -7.35 21.12
CA THR A 149 -9.67 -8.29 21.86
C THR A 149 -10.77 -7.52 22.56
N GLY A 150 -12.03 -7.84 22.23
CA GLY A 150 -13.21 -7.29 22.88
C GLY A 150 -13.39 -7.83 24.30
N ALA A 151 -14.32 -7.23 25.06
CA ALA A 151 -14.59 -7.64 26.45
C ALA A 151 -15.00 -9.11 26.60
N ASN A 152 -15.60 -9.69 25.55
CA ASN A 152 -16.04 -11.09 25.51
C ASN A 152 -14.96 -12.07 25.01
N GLY A 153 -13.73 -11.59 24.75
CA GLY A 153 -12.66 -12.40 24.16
C GLY A 153 -12.70 -12.51 22.63
N GLU A 154 -13.67 -11.86 21.97
CA GLU A 154 -13.75 -11.81 20.51
C GLU A 154 -12.56 -11.05 19.92
N VAL A 155 -11.97 -11.59 18.86
CA VAL A 155 -10.79 -11.01 18.19
C VAL A 155 -11.24 -10.30 16.92
N SER A 156 -10.99 -8.99 16.88
CA SER A 156 -11.25 -8.12 15.74
C SER A 156 -9.96 -7.83 15.00
N PHE A 157 -9.91 -8.11 13.70
CA PHE A 157 -8.77 -7.75 12.84
C PHE A 157 -8.83 -6.28 12.43
N VAL A 158 -7.68 -5.62 12.43
CA VAL A 158 -7.57 -4.18 12.24
C VAL A 158 -6.54 -3.85 11.18
N ASN A 159 -6.89 -2.93 10.27
CA ASN A 159 -5.89 -2.20 9.49
C ASN A 159 -5.55 -0.87 10.15
N ILE A 160 -4.27 -0.54 10.17
CA ILE A 160 -3.73 0.64 10.84
C ILE A 160 -3.04 1.48 9.79
N LYS A 161 -3.52 2.72 9.61
CA LYS A 161 -2.96 3.68 8.66
C LYS A 161 -2.82 5.05 9.33
N THR A 162 -2.00 5.92 8.75
CA THR A 162 -1.60 7.15 9.42
C THR A 162 -1.77 8.36 8.52
N LEU A 163 -2.59 9.31 8.95
CA LEU A 163 -2.65 10.65 8.38
C LEU A 163 -1.54 11.51 9.01
N ASN A 164 -0.86 12.28 8.17
CA ASN A 164 0.23 13.16 8.58
C ASN A 164 -0.05 14.64 8.25
N GLU A 165 0.11 15.52 9.25
CA GLU A 165 0.09 16.98 9.09
C GLU A 165 1.52 17.51 9.00
N TRP A 166 1.84 18.17 7.88
CA TRP A 166 3.17 18.73 7.59
C TRP A 166 3.21 20.24 7.86
N ASP A 167 2.35 21.01 7.21
CA ASP A 167 2.15 22.46 7.43
C ASP A 167 0.71 22.85 7.08
N SER A 168 -0.12 23.10 8.09
CA SER A 168 -1.55 23.37 7.92
C SER A 168 -1.88 24.70 7.25
N ARG A 169 -0.88 25.56 7.00
CA ARG A 169 -1.06 26.84 6.28
C ARG A 169 -1.19 26.64 4.77
N TYR A 170 -0.78 25.48 4.26
CA TYR A 170 -0.87 25.12 2.85
C TYR A 170 -2.08 24.23 2.57
N CYS A 171 -2.44 24.09 1.29
CA CYS A 171 -3.50 23.20 0.82
C CYS A 171 -4.87 23.42 1.50
N ASN A 172 -5.14 24.63 2.00
CA ASN A 172 -6.30 24.94 2.84
C ASN A 172 -6.44 24.00 4.06
N GLY A 173 -5.31 23.66 4.68
CA GLY A 173 -5.24 22.84 5.87
C GLY A 173 -5.93 23.47 7.09
N VAL A 174 -6.16 22.65 8.10
CA VAL A 174 -6.65 23.07 9.41
C VAL A 174 -5.63 22.65 10.46
N ASP A 175 -5.35 23.49 11.45
CA ASP A 175 -4.42 23.14 12.53
C ASP A 175 -5.02 22.04 13.41
N TRP A 176 -4.45 20.83 13.32
CA TRP A 176 -4.96 19.67 14.03
C TRP A 176 -4.89 19.83 15.54
N ARG A 177 -3.88 20.53 16.08
CA ARG A 177 -3.75 20.74 17.54
C ARG A 177 -4.91 21.55 18.11
N GLN A 178 -5.48 22.45 17.31
CA GLN A 178 -6.64 23.25 17.72
C GLN A 178 -7.97 22.56 17.41
N LYS A 179 -8.02 21.73 16.35
CA LYS A 179 -9.28 21.28 15.75
C LYS A 179 -9.62 19.81 15.99
N LEU A 180 -8.66 18.94 16.33
CA LEU A 180 -8.94 17.51 16.55
C LEU A 180 -9.84 17.23 17.75
N ASP A 181 -9.87 18.08 18.78
CA ASP A 181 -10.77 17.84 19.92
C ASP A 181 -12.18 18.38 19.67
N SER A 182 -12.27 19.56 19.06
CA SER A 182 -13.54 20.28 18.90
C SER A 182 -14.23 20.05 17.55
N GLN A 183 -13.47 19.73 16.49
CA GLN A 183 -13.92 19.76 15.10
C GLN A 183 -13.33 18.59 14.27
N ARG A 184 -13.34 17.35 14.81
CA ARG A 184 -12.85 16.14 14.10
C ARG A 184 -13.40 15.99 12.69
N GLY A 185 -14.69 16.26 12.51
CA GLY A 185 -15.34 16.17 11.19
C GLY A 185 -14.73 17.14 10.17
N ALA A 186 -14.32 18.34 10.61
CA ALA A 186 -13.69 19.32 9.73
C ALA A 186 -12.26 18.92 9.35
N VAL A 187 -11.50 18.36 10.30
CA VAL A 187 -10.17 17.78 10.03
C VAL A 187 -10.30 16.66 9.00
N LEU A 188 -11.18 15.68 9.25
CA LEU A 188 -11.39 14.57 8.34
C LEU A 188 -11.88 15.03 6.96
N ALA A 189 -12.80 15.99 6.88
CA ALA A 189 -13.27 16.53 5.60
C ALA A 189 -12.14 17.19 4.79
N THR A 190 -11.23 17.90 5.48
CA THR A 190 -10.04 18.50 4.85
C THR A 190 -9.12 17.42 4.30
N GLU A 191 -8.85 16.37 5.09
CA GLU A 191 -8.04 15.24 4.66
C GLU A 191 -8.68 14.43 3.54
N LEU A 192 -10.00 14.28 3.54
CA LEU A 192 -10.73 13.62 2.44
C LEU A 192 -10.63 14.39 1.13
N LYS A 193 -10.60 15.72 1.20
CA LYS A 193 -10.39 16.56 0.02
C LYS A 193 -8.94 16.46 -0.47
N ASN A 194 -7.97 16.58 0.43
CA ASN A 194 -6.55 16.71 0.05
C ASN A 194 -5.87 15.36 -0.23
N ASN A 195 -6.37 14.26 0.37
CA ASN A 195 -5.77 12.93 0.31
C ASN A 195 -6.78 11.86 -0.16
N SER A 196 -7.69 12.23 -1.08
CA SER A 196 -8.83 11.39 -1.50
C SER A 196 -8.39 10.04 -2.06
N TYR A 197 -7.34 10.01 -2.90
CA TYR A 197 -6.83 8.76 -3.48
C TYR A 197 -6.20 7.84 -2.43
N LYS A 198 -5.34 8.39 -1.57
CA LYS A 198 -4.70 7.67 -0.46
C LYS A 198 -5.72 7.03 0.49
N LEU A 199 -6.72 7.80 0.92
CA LEU A 199 -7.77 7.32 1.82
C LEU A 199 -8.68 6.27 1.16
N ALA A 200 -9.00 6.44 -0.13
CA ALA A 200 -9.75 5.45 -0.89
C ALA A 200 -9.00 4.12 -1.00
N ARG A 201 -7.69 4.15 -1.31
CA ARG A 201 -6.85 2.94 -1.38
C ARG A 201 -6.82 2.19 -0.05
N TRP A 202 -6.55 2.88 1.06
CA TRP A 202 -6.55 2.26 2.38
C TRP A 202 -7.89 1.61 2.75
N THR A 203 -8.98 2.29 2.43
CA THR A 203 -10.33 1.77 2.68
C THR A 203 -10.60 0.53 1.83
N CYS A 204 -10.21 0.57 0.56
CA CYS A 204 -10.32 -0.56 -0.36
C CYS A 204 -9.53 -1.77 0.14
N CYS A 205 -8.27 -1.60 0.55
CA CYS A 205 -7.45 -2.66 1.16
C CYS A 205 -8.14 -3.24 2.41
N ALA A 206 -8.66 -2.40 3.31
CA ALA A 206 -9.34 -2.88 4.52
C ALA A 206 -10.62 -3.69 4.22
N MET A 207 -11.36 -3.29 3.19
CA MET A 207 -12.53 -4.04 2.71
C MET A 207 -12.13 -5.37 2.05
N LEU A 208 -11.09 -5.37 1.22
CA LEU A 208 -10.53 -6.57 0.59
C LEU A 208 -9.95 -7.53 1.63
N ALA A 209 -9.31 -7.04 2.68
CA ALA A 209 -8.83 -7.85 3.81
C ALA A 209 -9.97 -8.41 4.65
N GLY A 210 -11.12 -7.73 4.69
CA GLY A 210 -12.25 -8.08 5.55
C GLY A 210 -11.96 -7.72 7.00
N SER A 211 -11.22 -6.63 7.20
CA SER A 211 -10.93 -6.09 8.52
C SER A 211 -12.21 -5.58 9.18
N GLU A 212 -12.34 -5.80 10.48
CA GLU A 212 -13.49 -5.30 11.23
C GLU A 212 -13.36 -3.79 11.46
N TYR A 213 -12.12 -3.34 11.70
CA TYR A 213 -11.82 -1.93 11.92
C TYR A 213 -10.70 -1.42 11.01
N LEU A 214 -10.85 -0.17 10.59
CA LEU A 214 -9.79 0.66 10.06
C LEU A 214 -9.47 1.73 11.13
N LYS A 215 -8.23 1.74 11.61
CA LYS A 215 -7.73 2.75 12.54
C LYS A 215 -6.85 3.76 11.82
N LEU A 216 -7.16 5.03 12.04
CA LEU A 216 -6.38 6.17 11.56
C LEU A 216 -5.64 6.82 12.72
N GLY A 217 -4.32 6.90 12.62
CA GLY A 217 -3.50 7.77 13.47
C GLY A 217 -3.43 9.17 12.90
N TYR A 218 -3.48 10.19 13.76
CA TYR A 218 -3.22 11.58 13.41
C TYR A 218 -1.86 11.99 13.96
N VAL A 219 -0.87 12.09 13.08
CA VAL A 219 0.51 12.44 13.42
C VAL A 219 0.84 13.80 12.81
N SER A 220 1.45 14.70 13.60
CA SER A 220 1.86 16.03 13.13
C SER A 220 3.34 16.23 13.41
N ARG A 221 4.05 16.98 12.56
CA ARG A 221 5.41 17.44 12.88
C ARG A 221 5.42 18.20 14.21
N TYR A 222 6.48 18.07 15.00
CA TYR A 222 6.63 18.82 16.25
C TYR A 222 6.71 20.33 15.97
N HIS A 223 7.46 20.71 14.92
CA HIS A 223 7.54 22.05 14.39
C HIS A 223 7.45 21.99 12.86
N VAL A 224 6.70 22.88 12.22
CA VAL A 224 6.39 22.83 10.77
C VAL A 224 7.64 22.82 9.85
N LYS A 225 8.76 23.37 10.34
CA LYS A 225 10.06 23.41 9.64
C LYS A 225 11.00 22.24 10.00
N ASP A 226 10.51 21.24 10.72
CA ASP A 226 11.29 20.11 11.20
C ASP A 226 10.57 18.80 10.89
N SER A 227 11.05 18.11 9.85
CA SER A 227 10.51 16.82 9.40
C SER A 227 11.13 15.62 10.13
N ALA A 228 12.02 15.82 11.12
CA ALA A 228 12.68 14.73 11.83
C ALA A 228 11.96 14.33 13.13
N ARG A 229 11.07 15.20 13.66
CA ARG A 229 10.36 14.95 14.91
C ARG A 229 8.86 15.08 14.71
N HIS A 230 8.13 14.06 15.14
CA HIS A 230 6.67 13.99 15.03
C HIS A 230 6.02 13.71 16.37
N VAL A 231 4.75 14.07 16.49
CA VAL A 231 3.91 13.80 17.66
C VAL A 231 2.58 13.20 17.25
N ILE A 232 2.14 12.19 17.99
CA ILE A 232 0.81 11.60 17.82
C ILE A 232 -0.19 12.50 18.54
N LEU A 233 -1.15 13.04 17.81
CA LEU A 233 -2.20 13.90 18.36
C LEU A 233 -3.44 13.10 18.78
N GLY A 234 -3.68 11.96 18.13
CA GLY A 234 -4.80 11.11 18.48
C GLY A 234 -4.99 9.96 17.50
N THR A 235 -6.02 9.16 17.76
CA THR A 235 -6.43 8.06 16.89
C THR A 235 -7.94 8.07 16.70
N GLN A 236 -8.40 7.54 15.57
CA GLN A 236 -9.81 7.36 15.29
C GLN A 236 -10.04 5.99 14.67
N GLN A 237 -11.17 5.38 15.01
CA GLN A 237 -11.54 4.05 14.57
C GLN A 237 -12.81 4.14 13.72
N PHE A 238 -12.83 3.40 12.62
CA PHE A 238 -13.97 3.28 11.72
C PHE A 238 -14.23 1.82 11.38
N LYS A 239 -15.48 1.50 11.04
CA LYS A 239 -15.76 0.29 10.26
C LYS A 239 -15.51 0.59 8.77
N PRO A 240 -14.81 -0.28 8.02
CA PRO A 240 -14.50 0.01 6.61
C PRO A 240 -15.71 0.32 5.74
N ASN A 241 -16.84 -0.37 5.93
CA ASN A 241 -18.09 -0.12 5.17
C ASN A 241 -18.68 1.28 5.43
N GLU A 242 -18.66 1.73 6.69
CA GLU A 242 -19.14 3.06 7.08
C GLU A 242 -18.20 4.14 6.53
N PHE A 243 -16.88 3.90 6.63
CA PHE A 243 -15.89 4.84 6.10
C PHE A 243 -15.95 4.94 4.58
N ALA A 244 -16.08 3.82 3.86
CA ALA A 244 -16.30 3.80 2.41
C ALA A 244 -17.49 4.68 2.00
N SER A 245 -18.59 4.60 2.75
CA SER A 245 -19.76 5.45 2.52
C SER A 245 -19.47 6.94 2.78
N GLN A 246 -18.76 7.26 3.87
CA GLN A 246 -18.36 8.64 4.20
C GLN A 246 -17.44 9.27 3.14
N ILE A 247 -16.56 8.48 2.54
CA ILE A 247 -15.61 8.95 1.52
C ILE A 247 -16.16 8.86 0.09
N ASN A 248 -17.44 8.47 -0.07
CA ASN A 248 -18.11 8.24 -1.36
C ASN A 248 -17.40 7.19 -2.24
N LEU A 249 -16.89 6.11 -1.63
CA LEU A 249 -16.28 4.97 -2.32
C LEU A 249 -17.32 3.86 -2.50
N SER A 250 -17.79 3.67 -3.74
CA SER A 250 -18.64 2.53 -4.09
C SER A 250 -17.78 1.33 -4.49
N MET A 251 -17.90 0.23 -3.74
CA MET A 251 -17.22 -1.02 -4.11
C MET A 251 -17.78 -1.65 -5.38
N GLU A 252 -19.05 -1.41 -5.72
CA GLU A 252 -19.62 -1.88 -6.99
C GLU A 252 -18.89 -1.24 -8.18
N ASN A 253 -18.64 0.06 -8.09
CA ASN A 253 -17.84 0.77 -9.08
C ASN A 253 -16.38 0.27 -9.10
N ALA A 254 -15.77 0.10 -7.93
CA ALA A 254 -14.41 -0.42 -7.80
C ALA A 254 -14.24 -1.80 -8.48
N TRP A 255 -15.18 -2.72 -8.23
CA TRP A 255 -15.20 -4.04 -8.87
C TRP A 255 -15.46 -3.95 -10.37
N GLY A 256 -16.34 -3.04 -10.81
CA GLY A 256 -16.59 -2.80 -12.24
C GLY A 256 -15.35 -2.31 -12.98
N ILE A 257 -14.59 -1.39 -12.38
CA ILE A 257 -13.31 -0.90 -12.92
C ILE A 257 -12.30 -2.05 -13.02
N LEU A 258 -12.11 -2.81 -11.94
CA LEU A 258 -11.18 -3.94 -11.94
C LEU A 258 -11.57 -4.99 -13.01
N ARG A 259 -12.87 -5.30 -13.10
CA ARG A 259 -13.38 -6.25 -14.08
C ARG A 259 -13.10 -5.81 -15.51
N CYS A 260 -13.31 -4.53 -15.82
CA CYS A 260 -13.01 -3.96 -17.13
C CYS A 260 -11.51 -4.12 -17.49
N VAL A 261 -10.62 -3.84 -16.53
CA VAL A 261 -9.16 -4.01 -16.73
C VAL A 261 -8.80 -5.47 -16.98
N ILE A 262 -9.31 -6.40 -16.17
CA ILE A 262 -9.07 -7.85 -16.34
C ILE A 262 -9.56 -8.33 -17.70
N ASP A 263 -10.76 -7.93 -18.12
CA ASP A 263 -11.35 -8.33 -19.41
C ASP A 263 -10.54 -7.82 -20.60
N ILE A 264 -9.93 -6.63 -20.50
CA ILE A 264 -9.01 -6.10 -21.50
C ILE A 264 -7.74 -6.97 -21.54
N CYS A 265 -7.10 -7.20 -20.39
CA CYS A 265 -5.87 -8.00 -20.30
C CYS A 265 -6.06 -9.45 -20.78
N ARG A 266 -7.22 -10.07 -20.53
CA ARG A 266 -7.55 -11.42 -21.04
C ARG A 266 -7.79 -11.48 -22.56
N LYS A 267 -7.89 -10.35 -23.25
CA LYS A 267 -7.99 -10.31 -24.72
C LYS A 267 -6.65 -10.06 -25.42
N LEU A 268 -5.62 -9.66 -24.66
CA LEU A 268 -4.27 -9.43 -25.19
C LEU A 268 -3.52 -10.76 -25.35
N ASP A 269 -2.51 -10.84 -26.22
CA ASP A 269 -1.72 -12.08 -26.33
C ASP A 269 -0.88 -12.33 -25.06
N GLU A 270 -0.29 -13.52 -24.94
CA GLU A 270 0.68 -13.78 -23.86
C GLU A 270 1.86 -12.80 -23.94
N GLY A 271 2.37 -12.36 -22.78
CA GLY A 271 3.44 -11.36 -22.73
C GLY A 271 3.36 -10.44 -21.51
N LYS A 272 4.24 -9.43 -21.50
CA LYS A 272 4.36 -8.42 -20.45
C LYS A 272 3.72 -7.11 -20.90
N TYR A 273 2.99 -6.47 -20.00
CA TYR A 273 2.24 -5.24 -20.25
C TYR A 273 2.43 -4.25 -19.12
N LEU A 274 2.18 -2.97 -19.41
CA LEU A 274 2.21 -1.87 -18.44
C LEU A 274 0.88 -1.12 -18.46
N ILE A 275 0.20 -1.07 -17.34
CA ILE A 275 -0.93 -0.16 -17.11
C ILE A 275 -0.36 1.13 -16.53
N LEU A 276 -0.49 2.25 -17.24
CA LEU A 276 0.07 3.54 -16.84
C LEU A 276 -1.02 4.60 -16.73
N LYS A 277 -1.09 5.29 -15.59
CA LYS A 277 -1.86 6.53 -15.42
C LYS A 277 -1.06 7.71 -15.97
N ASP A 278 -1.63 8.45 -16.92
CA ASP A 278 -1.01 9.63 -17.50
C ASP A 278 -0.83 10.73 -16.43
N PRO A 279 0.36 11.36 -16.30
CA PRO A 279 0.63 12.38 -15.28
C PRO A 279 -0.19 13.67 -15.49
N ASN A 280 -0.57 13.98 -16.73
CA ASN A 280 -1.19 15.25 -17.09
C ASN A 280 -2.67 15.10 -17.47
N LYS A 281 -3.07 13.90 -17.91
CA LYS A 281 -4.43 13.61 -18.36
C LYS A 281 -5.10 12.61 -17.43
N GLN A 282 -6.41 12.76 -17.25
CA GLN A 282 -7.23 11.80 -16.51
C GLN A 282 -7.56 10.58 -17.39
N VAL A 283 -6.53 9.81 -17.73
CA VAL A 283 -6.62 8.62 -18.59
C VAL A 283 -5.57 7.59 -18.18
N ILE A 284 -5.93 6.31 -18.31
CA ILE A 284 -5.06 5.17 -18.09
C ILE A 284 -4.89 4.44 -19.42
N ARG A 285 -3.68 3.96 -19.71
CA ARG A 285 -3.37 3.23 -20.94
C ARG A 285 -2.68 1.92 -20.63
N VAL A 286 -2.91 0.94 -21.50
CA VAL A 286 -2.21 -0.35 -21.46
C VAL A 286 -1.20 -0.36 -22.60
N TYR A 287 0.06 -0.61 -22.28
CA TYR A 287 1.17 -0.74 -23.23
C TYR A 287 1.65 -2.19 -23.24
N SER A 288 2.00 -2.71 -24.41
CA SER A 288 2.78 -3.94 -24.54
C SER A 288 4.26 -3.61 -24.33
N LEU A 289 4.94 -4.44 -23.55
CA LEU A 289 6.37 -4.32 -23.30
C LEU A 289 7.12 -5.41 -24.07
N PRO A 290 8.27 -5.10 -24.69
CA PRO A 290 9.14 -6.12 -25.26
C PRO A 290 9.61 -7.14 -24.22
N ASP A 291 9.89 -8.36 -24.68
CA ASP A 291 10.52 -9.39 -23.86
C ASP A 291 11.84 -8.86 -23.28
N GLY A 292 12.11 -9.17 -22.01
CA GLY A 292 13.29 -8.68 -21.28
C GLY A 292 13.17 -7.28 -20.67
N THR A 293 12.04 -6.57 -20.84
CA THR A 293 11.84 -5.27 -20.17
C THR A 293 11.66 -5.50 -18.66
N PHE A 294 12.56 -4.91 -17.84
CA PHE A 294 12.65 -5.09 -16.38
C PHE A 294 13.12 -6.48 -15.91
N SER A 295 13.83 -7.26 -16.74
CA SER A 295 14.46 -8.51 -16.29
C SER A 295 15.93 -8.36 -15.91
N SER A 296 16.52 -7.17 -16.11
CA SER A 296 17.93 -6.88 -15.80
C SER A 296 18.24 -6.74 -14.31
N ASP A 297 17.22 -6.63 -13.46
CA ASP A 297 17.41 -6.29 -12.04
C ASP A 297 17.37 -7.55 -11.14
N GLU A 298 17.09 -8.74 -11.71
CA GLU A 298 17.07 -10.03 -10.98
C GLU A 298 18.40 -10.81 -11.11
N GLU A 299 19.27 -10.48 -12.07
CA GLU A 299 20.53 -11.23 -12.34
C GLU A 299 21.78 -10.60 -11.69
N GLU A 300 21.72 -9.41 -11.10
CA GLU A 300 22.90 -8.71 -10.54
C GLU A 300 23.20 -9.07 -9.06
N GLU A 301 22.40 -9.90 -8.38
CA GLU A 301 22.65 -10.28 -6.96
C GLU A 301 23.33 -11.65 -6.76
N GLU A 302 23.66 -12.42 -7.81
CA GLU A 302 24.23 -13.78 -7.68
C GLU A 302 25.72 -13.93 -8.07
N GLU A 303 26.46 -12.88 -8.45
CA GLU A 303 27.87 -13.00 -8.91
C GLU A 303 28.90 -12.11 -8.16
N GLU A 304 28.93 -12.11 -6.82
CA GLU A 304 30.06 -11.49 -6.08
C GLU A 304 30.74 -12.35 -4.99
N ASP A 305 30.45 -13.65 -4.86
CA ASP A 305 31.13 -14.51 -3.89
C ASP A 305 31.65 -15.82 -4.51
N GLU A 306 32.71 -15.76 -5.33
CA GLU A 306 33.67 -16.87 -5.54
C GLU A 306 34.86 -16.41 -6.40
N GLU A 307 36.03 -16.19 -5.77
CA GLU A 307 37.43 -16.13 -6.29
C GLU A 307 38.21 -15.17 -5.33
N ASP A 308 39.21 -15.52 -4.50
CA ASP A 308 40.11 -16.67 -4.41
C ASP A 308 40.65 -16.80 -2.96
N GLU A 309 40.51 -17.97 -2.34
CA GLU A 309 41.45 -18.46 -1.31
C GLU A 309 42.39 -19.47 -1.99
N GLU A 310 43.61 -19.05 -2.35
CA GLU A 310 44.75 -19.97 -2.43
C GLU A 310 45.96 -19.38 -1.67
N GLU A 311 46.41 -20.18 -0.71
CA GLU A 311 47.58 -20.01 0.16
C GLU A 311 48.89 -19.93 -0.65
N GLU A 312 49.89 -19.22 -0.14
CA GLU A 312 51.27 -19.73 -0.15
C GLU A 312 52.08 -19.10 1.00
N ASP A 313 52.36 -19.95 2.00
CA ASP A 313 53.52 -19.84 2.88
C ASP A 313 54.81 -19.80 2.02
N GLU A 314 55.75 -18.88 2.31
CA GLU A 314 57.19 -19.18 2.45
C GLU A 314 58.06 -17.94 2.79
N GLU A 315 58.75 -18.05 3.93
CA GLU A 315 60.10 -17.55 4.30
C GLU A 315 60.59 -16.11 3.94
N ASN A 316 60.70 -15.26 4.97
CA ASN A 316 61.99 -14.79 5.56
C ASN A 316 61.81 -13.87 6.77
#